data_AF-A0A530QQJ9-F1
#
_entry.id   AF-A0A530QQJ9-F1
#
_cell.length_a   1.000
_cell.length_b   1.000
_cell.length_c   1.000
_cell.angle_alpha   90.00
_cell.angle_beta   90.00
_cell.angle_gamma   90.00
#
_symmetry.space_group_name_H-M   'P 1'
#
loop_
_entity.id
_entity.type
_entity.pdbx_description
1 polymer ?
#
loop_
_entity_poly.entity_id
_entity_poly.type
_entity_poly.pdbx_seq_one_letter_code
_entity_poly.pdbx_strand_id
1 'polypeptide(L)'
;LPVIIGTPLKGEKINGETFDGRTETAIFPGDLPEKIDAVFDVSGPDHRQNPGHRQSNEDPAIRFVRFRPPKLERTAEGVTLSLPHIRLDRALQFLIGDHLA
;
A
#
# COMPACT_ATOMS: atom_id res chain seq x y z
N LEU A 1 -6.07 10.50 -10.82
CA LEU A 1 -5.78 9.11 -10.40
C LEU A 1 -5.54 9.11 -8.90
N PRO A 2 -6.08 8.14 -8.14
CA PRO A 2 -5.80 8.03 -6.72
C PRO A 2 -4.32 7.70 -6.52
N VAL A 3 -3.61 8.51 -5.74
CA VAL A 3 -2.19 8.31 -5.43
C VAL A 3 -2.01 8.13 -3.93
N ILE A 4 -1.02 7.33 -3.55
CA ILE A 4 -0.60 7.14 -2.16
C ILE A 4 0.61 8.01 -1.92
N ILE A 5 0.54 8.90 -0.94
CA ILE A 5 1.64 9.78 -0.56
C ILE A 5 2.34 9.18 0.66
N GLY A 6 3.67 9.09 0.61
CA GLY A 6 4.48 8.73 1.76
C GLY A 6 5.94 8.51 1.40
N THR A 7 6.73 8.04 2.37
CA THR A 7 8.14 7.69 2.16
C THR A 7 8.26 6.18 1.94
N PRO A 8 8.58 5.69 0.73
CA PRO A 8 8.77 4.27 0.49
C PRO A 8 9.98 3.73 1.28
N LEU A 9 9.99 2.44 1.60
CA LEU A 9 11.15 1.82 2.24
C LEU A 9 12.36 1.79 1.30
N LYS A 10 13.56 1.83 1.89
CA LYS A 10 14.80 1.76 1.13
C LYS A 10 14.86 0.44 0.37
N GLY A 11 15.14 0.50 -0.92
CA GLY A 11 15.27 -0.67 -1.79
C GLY A 11 13.96 -1.14 -2.43
N GLU A 12 12.82 -0.53 -2.09
CA GLU A 12 11.57 -0.71 -2.83
C GLU A 12 11.75 -0.23 -4.28
N LYS A 13 11.04 -0.86 -5.22
CA LYS A 13 11.18 -0.58 -6.65
C LYS A 13 9.84 -0.47 -7.37
N ILE A 14 9.73 0.52 -8.25
CA ILE A 14 8.62 0.69 -9.20
C ILE A 14 9.20 1.14 -10.53
N ASN A 15 8.79 0.53 -11.65
CA ASN A 15 9.20 0.92 -13.01
C ASN A 15 10.71 1.13 -13.20
N GLY A 16 11.54 0.33 -12.52
CA GLY A 16 13.00 0.43 -12.58
C GLY A 16 13.62 1.49 -11.65
N GLU A 17 12.82 2.35 -11.03
CA GLU A 17 13.28 3.28 -10.00
C GLU A 17 13.45 2.55 -8.67
N THR A 18 14.48 2.90 -7.89
CA THR A 18 14.75 2.34 -6.55
C THR A 18 14.70 3.44 -5.51
N PHE A 19 13.84 3.29 -4.51
CA PHE A 19 13.64 4.31 -3.48
C PHE A 19 14.71 4.28 -2.38
N ASP A 20 15.04 5.46 -1.86
CA ASP A 20 16.13 5.68 -0.90
C ASP A 20 15.74 5.48 0.58
N GLY A 21 14.45 5.38 0.89
CA GLY A 21 13.94 5.28 2.26
C GLY A 21 13.76 6.61 3.00
N ARG A 22 13.92 7.75 2.32
CA ARG A 22 13.96 9.09 2.93
C ARG A 22 13.11 10.11 2.19
N THR A 23 13.00 9.99 0.88
CA THR A 23 12.26 10.92 0.02
C THR A 23 10.76 10.61 0.06
N GLU A 24 9.94 11.65 0.26
CA GLU A 24 8.48 11.54 0.14
C GLU A 24 8.09 11.57 -1.33
N THR A 25 7.28 10.61 -1.75
CA THR A 25 6.85 10.43 -3.14
C THR A 25 5.36 10.13 -3.19
N ALA A 26 4.70 10.63 -4.22
CA ALA A 26 3.36 10.21 -4.60
C ALA A 26 3.46 9.00 -5.55
N ILE A 27 2.92 7.86 -5.12
CA ILE A 27 2.99 6.60 -5.85
C ILE A 27 1.61 6.23 -6.38
N PHE A 28 1.55 5.91 -7.67
CA PHE A 28 0.41 5.26 -8.27
C PHE A 28 0.62 3.74 -8.22
N PRO A 29 -0.17 2.99 -7.43
CA PRO A 29 0.00 1.54 -7.28
C PRO A 29 -0.54 0.74 -8.48
N GLY A 30 -1.21 1.38 -9.44
CA GLY A 30 -2.01 0.69 -10.46
C GLY A 30 -3.44 0.43 -9.97
N ASP A 31 -4.22 -0.18 -10.83
CA ASP A 31 -5.59 -0.59 -10.51
C ASP A 31 -5.61 -2.01 -9.95
N LEU A 32 -6.49 -2.24 -8.98
CA LEU A 32 -6.76 -3.59 -8.49
C LEU A 32 -7.63 -4.34 -9.52
N PRO A 33 -7.40 -5.64 -9.75
CA PRO A 33 -8.26 -6.42 -10.63
C PRO A 33 -9.68 -6.51 -10.06
N GLU A 34 -10.68 -6.49 -10.94
CA GLU A 34 -12.10 -6.56 -10.55
C GLU A 34 -12.44 -7.86 -9.80
N LYS A 35 -11.73 -8.94 -10.13
CA LYS A 35 -11.87 -10.26 -9.49
C LYS A 35 -10.58 -10.62 -8.78
N ILE A 36 -10.70 -10.95 -7.49
CA ILE A 36 -9.58 -11.34 -6.64
C ILE A 36 -8.86 -12.59 -7.16
N ASP A 37 -9.61 -13.54 -7.73
CA ASP A 37 -9.05 -14.80 -8.24
C ASP A 37 -7.98 -14.58 -9.31
N ALA A 38 -8.05 -13.46 -10.05
CA ALA A 38 -7.07 -13.11 -11.08
C ALA A 38 -5.66 -12.84 -10.52
N VAL A 39 -5.55 -12.45 -9.24
CA VAL A 39 -4.25 -12.25 -8.56
C VAL A 39 -3.51 -13.58 -8.38
N PHE A 40 -4.25 -14.68 -8.23
CA PHE A 40 -3.70 -16.01 -8.00
C PHE A 40 -3.52 -16.80 -9.29
N ASP A 41 -4.14 -16.38 -10.39
CA ASP A 41 -4.01 -17.04 -11.69
C ASP A 41 -2.74 -16.59 -12.41
N VAL A 42 -1.66 -17.37 -12.24
CA VAL A 42 -0.33 -17.15 -12.84
C VAL A 42 -0.33 -17.17 -14.39
N SER A 43 -1.46 -17.52 -15.02
CA SER A 43 -1.60 -17.66 -16.48
C SER A 43 -2.46 -16.57 -17.12
N GLY A 44 -3.03 -15.65 -16.32
CA GLY A 44 -4.00 -14.66 -16.78
C GLY A 44 -3.44 -13.54 -17.66
N PRO A 45 -4.27 -12.88 -18.50
CA PRO A 45 -3.84 -11.82 -19.43
C PRO A 45 -3.25 -10.57 -18.75
N ASP A 46 -3.58 -10.31 -17.49
CA ASP A 46 -3.03 -9.18 -16.71
C ASP A 46 -1.54 -9.34 -16.38
N HIS A 47 -0.98 -10.57 -16.48
CA HIS A 47 0.46 -10.80 -16.37
C HIS A 47 1.25 -10.23 -17.55
N ARG A 48 0.60 -9.88 -18.66
CA ARG A 48 1.27 -9.44 -19.90
C ARG A 48 1.40 -7.92 -20.05
N GLN A 49 0.88 -7.14 -19.11
CA GLN A 49 0.85 -5.67 -19.24
C GLN A 49 2.19 -4.99 -18.93
N ASN A 50 3.25 -5.73 -18.59
CA ASN A 50 4.60 -5.18 -18.46
C ASN A 50 5.53 -5.72 -19.57
N PRO A 51 5.54 -5.12 -20.78
CA PRO A 51 6.32 -5.60 -21.93
C PRO A 51 7.86 -5.47 -21.79
N GLY A 52 8.38 -5.20 -20.59
CA GLY A 52 9.82 -5.03 -20.33
C GLY A 52 10.47 -6.06 -19.39
N HIS A 53 9.70 -6.94 -18.73
CA HIS A 53 10.25 -7.87 -17.74
C HIS A 53 10.15 -9.32 -18.24
N ARG A 54 11.31 -9.95 -18.49
CA ARG A 54 11.43 -11.41 -18.67
C ARG A 54 10.92 -12.07 -17.40
N GLN A 55 9.73 -12.67 -17.49
CA GLN A 55 9.07 -13.38 -16.41
C GLN A 55 9.88 -14.63 -16.06
N SER A 56 10.68 -14.55 -14.99
CA SER A 56 10.98 -15.74 -14.18
C SER A 56 9.80 -16.00 -13.25
N ASN A 57 9.66 -17.24 -12.76
CA ASN A 57 8.62 -17.71 -11.83
C ASN A 57 8.59 -16.97 -10.46
N GLU A 58 9.31 -15.85 -10.33
CA GLU A 58 9.62 -15.15 -9.09
C GLU A 58 9.16 -13.68 -9.08
N ASP A 59 8.63 -13.14 -10.20
CA ASP A 59 8.17 -11.75 -10.26
C ASP A 59 6.63 -11.70 -10.16
N PRO A 60 6.05 -11.20 -9.06
CA PRO A 60 4.61 -11.19 -8.86
C PRO A 60 3.91 -10.25 -9.84
N ALA A 61 2.70 -10.63 -10.28
CA ALA A 61 1.85 -9.86 -11.19
C ALA A 61 1.55 -8.44 -10.69
N ILE A 62 1.47 -8.28 -9.35
CA ILE A 62 1.16 -7.02 -8.68
C ILE A 62 2.22 -6.76 -7.61
N ARG A 63 2.77 -5.55 -7.62
CA ARG A 63 3.82 -5.11 -6.69
C ARG A 63 3.34 -3.93 -5.87
N PHE A 64 3.23 -4.13 -4.57
CA PHE A 64 2.89 -3.08 -3.62
C PHE A 64 4.15 -2.59 -2.90
N VAL A 65 4.40 -1.29 -2.98
CA VAL A 65 5.47 -0.67 -2.21
C VAL A 65 5.08 -0.55 -0.75
N ARG A 66 6.08 -0.70 0.10
CA ARG A 66 5.95 -0.51 1.55
C ARG A 66 6.41 0.88 1.91
N PHE A 67 5.71 1.49 2.87
CA PHE A 67 6.01 2.83 3.34
C PHE A 67 6.57 2.81 4.76
N ARG A 68 7.36 3.84 5.10
CA ARG A 68 7.75 4.11 6.48
C ARG A 68 6.53 4.52 7.29
N PRO A 69 6.50 4.19 8.60
CA PRO A 69 5.50 4.75 9.50
C PRO A 69 5.45 6.29 9.41
N PRO A 70 4.25 6.90 9.44
CA PRO A 70 4.12 8.34 9.42
C PRO A 70 4.76 8.94 10.68
N LYS A 71 5.23 10.19 10.56
CA LYS A 71 5.69 10.93 11.73
C LYS A 71 4.48 11.24 12.61
N LEU A 72 4.56 10.92 13.90
CA LEU A 72 3.53 11.32 14.84
C LEU A 72 3.64 12.83 15.08
N GLU A 73 2.59 13.57 14.74
CA GLU A 73 2.47 14.96 15.10
C GLU A 73 2.16 15.07 16.60
N ARG A 74 2.77 16.05 17.27
CA ARG A 74 2.51 16.37 18.68
C ARG A 74 1.87 17.74 18.76
N THR A 75 0.85 17.89 19.60
CA THR A 75 0.30 19.22 19.92
C THR A 75 1.33 20.05 20.69
N ALA A 76 1.12 21.36 20.79
CA ALA A 76 1.97 22.25 21.56
C ALA A 76 2.04 21.86 23.06
N GLU A 77 1.04 21.16 23.59
CA GLU A 77 1.04 20.60 24.95
C GLU A 77 1.75 19.24 25.08
N GLY A 78 2.39 18.74 24.02
CA GLY A 78 3.17 17.49 24.04
C GLY A 78 2.34 16.21 23.94
N VAL A 79 1.01 16.33 23.75
CA VAL A 79 0.14 15.18 23.50
C VAL A 79 0.33 14.70 22.06
N THR A 80 0.59 13.40 21.89
CA THR A 80 0.66 12.80 20.56
C THR A 80 -0.72 12.81 19.93
N LEU A 81 -0.85 13.43 18.76
CA LEU A 81 -2.06 13.32 17.95
C LEU A 81 -2.28 11.84 17.59
N SER A 82 -3.54 11.43 17.58
CA SER A 82 -3.97 10.06 17.32
C SER A 82 -3.31 9.49 16.06
N LEU A 83 -2.96 8.21 16.10
CA LEU A 83 -2.44 7.52 14.92
C LEU A 83 -3.47 7.56 13.78
N PRO A 84 -3.10 8.06 12.59
CA PRO A 84 -3.99 8.01 11.44
C PRO A 84 -4.27 6.53 11.12
N HIS A 85 -5.55 6.21 10.94
CA HIS A 85 -6.00 4.85 10.70
C HIS A 85 -7.07 4.83 9.62
N ILE A 86 -7.25 3.67 8.99
CA ILE A 86 -8.29 3.43 8.00
C ILE A 86 -9.25 2.40 8.60
N ARG A 87 -10.52 2.78 8.74
CA ARG A 87 -11.63 1.90 9.13
C ARG A 87 -11.50 1.20 10.50
N LEU A 88 -10.69 1.74 11.42
CA LEU A 88 -10.60 1.23 12.79
C LEU A 88 -11.96 1.37 13.51
N ASP A 89 -12.68 2.46 13.26
CA ASP A 89 -14.06 2.69 13.68
C ASP A 89 -14.98 1.53 13.29
N ARG A 90 -14.93 1.10 12.04
CA ARG A 90 -15.74 -0.01 11.52
C ARG A 90 -15.35 -1.33 12.17
N ALA A 91 -14.05 -1.55 12.39
CA ALA A 91 -13.56 -2.73 13.08
C ALA A 91 -14.05 -2.78 14.53
N LEU A 92 -13.96 -1.65 15.25
CA LEU A 92 -14.46 -1.53 16.62
C LEU A 92 -15.98 -1.76 16.67
N GLN A 93 -16.74 -1.15 15.76
CA GLN A 93 -18.18 -1.37 15.69
C GLN A 93 -18.53 -2.85 15.48
N PHE A 94 -17.82 -3.54 14.58
CA PHE A 94 -18.07 -4.95 14.31
C PHE A 94 -17.69 -5.85 15.50
N LEU A 95 -16.59 -5.54 16.19
CA LEU A 95 -16.04 -6.40 17.24
C LEU A 95 -16.72 -6.20 18.60
N ILE A 96 -17.06 -4.95 18.95
CA ILE A 96 -17.53 -4.59 20.30
C ILE A 96 -18.74 -3.66 20.32
N GLY A 97 -19.25 -3.23 19.15
CA GLY A 97 -20.32 -2.23 19.08
C GLY A 97 -21.60 -2.67 19.78
N ASP A 98 -21.96 -3.94 19.69
CA ASP A 98 -23.18 -4.49 20.32
C ASP A 98 -23.11 -4.53 21.86
N HIS A 99 -21.90 -4.50 22.44
CA HIS A 99 -21.69 -4.50 23.89
C HIS A 99 -21.66 -3.10 24.52
N LEU A 100 -21.59 -2.05 23.69
CA LEU A 100 -21.49 -0.65 24.14
C LEU A 100 -22.82 0.11 23.96
N ALA A 101 -23.89 -0.58 23.52
CA ALA A 101 -25.20 -0.03 23.22
C ALA A 101 -26.13 0.05 24.45
#